data_AF-A0A0D6QIG1-F1
#
_entry.id   AF-A0A0D6QIG1-F1
#
_cell.length_a   1.000
_cell.length_b   1.000
_cell.length_c   1.000
_cell.angle_alpha   90.00
_cell.angle_beta   90.00
_cell.angle_gamma   90.00
#
_symmetry.space_group_name_H-M   'P 1'
#
loop_
_entity.id
_entity.type
_entity.pdbx_description
1 polymer ?
#
loop_
_entity_poly.entity_id
_entity_poly.type
_entity_poly.pdbx_seq_one_letter_code
_entity_poly.pdbx_strand_id
1 'polypeptide(L)'
;MTELLGWLSSAVLLATLARQVHKQWREGTGAGVSRWLFAGQTTASAGFTLYSLLVGNWVFVVTNALILASAIAGVAITVRQRRARPQGT
;
A
#
# COMPACT_ATOMS: atom_id res chain seq x y z
N MET A 1 -2.58 -0.92 27.03
CA MET A 1 -3.53 -1.83 26.34
C MET A 1 -3.96 -1.29 24.98
N THR A 2 -4.22 0.02 24.84
CA THR A 2 -4.58 0.68 23.57
C THR A 2 -3.54 0.50 22.46
N GLU A 3 -2.26 0.66 22.76
CA GLU A 3 -1.16 0.48 21.79
C GLU A 3 -1.12 -0.94 21.21
N LEU A 4 -1.30 -1.97 22.04
CA LEU A 4 -1.31 -3.36 21.59
C LEU A 4 -2.45 -3.62 20.59
N LEU A 5 -3.64 -3.11 20.87
CA LEU A 5 -4.77 -3.20 19.94
C LEU A 5 -4.45 -2.47 18.62
N GLY A 6 -3.87 -1.27 18.70
CA GLY A 6 -3.44 -0.52 17.53
C GLY A 6 -2.44 -1.29 16.66
N TRP A 7 -1.42 -1.89 17.27
CA TRP A 7 -0.41 -2.69 16.57
C TRP A 7 -1.00 -3.97 15.97
N LEU A 8 -1.88 -4.68 16.68
CA LEU A 8 -2.53 -5.88 16.17
C LEU A 8 -3.46 -5.56 14.98
N SER A 9 -4.29 -4.52 15.10
CA SER A 9 -5.13 -4.05 13.99
C SER A 9 -4.30 -3.61 12.79
N SER A 10 -3.18 -2.92 13.04
CA SER A 10 -2.23 -2.52 11.99
C SER A 10 -1.58 -3.72 11.29
N ALA A 11 -1.18 -4.74 12.04
CA ALA A 11 -0.60 -5.95 11.49
C ALA A 11 -1.59 -6.68 10.57
N VAL A 12 -2.87 -6.79 10.98
CA VAL A 12 -3.93 -7.37 10.15
C VAL A 12 -4.12 -6.54 8.87
N LEU A 13 -4.19 -5.20 8.99
CA LEU A 13 -4.31 -4.31 7.84
C LEU A 13 -3.14 -4.48 6.85
N LEU A 14 -1.90 -4.49 7.35
CA LEU A 14 -0.72 -4.66 6.50
C LEU A 14 -0.68 -6.04 5.84
N ALA A 15 -1.03 -7.11 6.57
CA ALA A 15 -1.09 -8.47 6.02
C ALA A 15 -2.13 -8.59 4.89
N THR A 16 -3.30 -7.97 5.06
CA THR A 16 -4.34 -7.98 4.02
C THR A 16 -3.92 -7.20 2.78
N LEU A 17 -3.31 -6.02 2.94
CA LEU A 17 -2.79 -5.24 1.82
C LEU A 17 -1.63 -5.94 1.09
N ALA A 18 -0.71 -6.57 1.83
CA ALA A 18 0.36 -7.37 1.24
C ALA A 18 -0.21 -8.51 0.38
N ARG A 19 -1.27 -9.18 0.85
CA ARG A 19 -1.97 -10.22 0.07
C ARG A 19 -2.64 -9.66 -1.18
N GLN A 20 -3.24 -8.46 -1.12
CA GLN A 20 -3.82 -7.79 -2.29
C GLN A 20 -2.76 -7.46 -3.33
N VAL A 21 -1.64 -6.87 -2.92
CA VAL A 21 -0.50 -6.54 -3.82
C VAL A 21 0.08 -7.82 -4.44
N HIS A 22 0.26 -8.87 -3.64
CA HIS A 22 0.75 -10.16 -4.15
C HIS A 22 -0.19 -10.78 -5.18
N LYS A 23 -1.51 -10.72 -4.94
CA LYS A 23 -2.51 -11.22 -5.90
C LYS A 23 -2.49 -10.41 -7.21
N GLN A 24 -2.48 -9.08 -7.13
CA GLN A 24 -2.34 -8.21 -8.31
C GLN A 24 -1.09 -8.51 -9.11
N TRP A 25 0.03 -8.76 -8.41
CA TRP A 25 1.30 -9.11 -9.04
C TRP A 25 1.23 -10.46 -9.77
N ARG A 26 0.68 -11.50 -9.12
CA ARG A 26 0.59 -12.85 -9.69
C ARG A 26 -0.36 -12.94 -10.88
N GLU A 27 -1.47 -12.20 -10.84
CA GLU A 27 -2.51 -12.25 -11.87
C GLU A 27 -2.18 -11.38 -13.09
N GLY A 28 -1.10 -10.58 -13.04
CA GLY A 28 -0.54 -9.81 -14.17
C GLY A 28 -1.47 -8.76 -14.77
N THR A 29 -2.70 -8.68 -14.28
CA THR A 29 -3.77 -7.84 -14.78
C THR A 29 -4.24 -7.00 -13.61
N GLY A 30 -3.98 -5.69 -13.67
CA GLY A 30 -4.60 -4.72 -12.78
C GLY A 30 -6.13 -4.59 -12.97
N ALA A 31 -6.78 -5.61 -13.57
CA ALA A 31 -8.19 -5.63 -13.92
C ALA A 31 -9.12 -5.66 -12.69
N GLY A 32 -8.59 -6.06 -11.53
CA GLY A 32 -9.39 -6.18 -10.29
C GLY A 32 -9.32 -4.98 -9.35
N VAL A 33 -8.39 -4.03 -9.50
CA VAL A 33 -8.22 -2.95 -8.53
C VAL A 33 -8.31 -1.58 -9.19
N SER A 34 -9.31 -0.81 -8.75
CA SER A 34 -9.55 0.54 -9.21
C SER A 34 -8.31 1.40 -9.00
N ARG A 35 -7.76 1.94 -10.09
CA ARG A 35 -6.69 2.94 -10.06
C ARG A 35 -7.05 4.13 -9.18
N TRP A 36 -8.33 4.47 -9.11
CA TRP A 36 -8.84 5.57 -8.29
C TRP A 36 -8.78 5.25 -6.79
N LEU A 37 -9.16 4.02 -6.40
CA LEU A 37 -9.03 3.54 -5.03
C LEU A 37 -7.57 3.58 -4.58
N PHE A 38 -6.65 3.12 -5.44
CA PHE A 38 -5.23 3.12 -5.14
C PHE A 38 -4.65 4.53 -4.99
N ALA A 39 -5.01 5.45 -5.89
CA ALA A 39 -4.60 6.85 -5.78
C ALA A 39 -5.15 7.50 -4.49
N GLY A 40 -6.43 7.28 -4.18
CA GLY A 40 -7.05 7.74 -2.94
C GLY A 40 -6.35 7.19 -1.70
N GLN A 41 -6.08 5.88 -1.66
CA GLN A 41 -5.39 5.24 -0.54
C GLN A 41 -3.95 5.74 -0.38
N THR A 42 -3.24 5.96 -1.49
CA THR A 42 -1.87 6.52 -1.46
C THR A 42 -1.86 7.92 -0.87
N THR A 43 -2.74 8.80 -1.35
CA THR A 43 -2.88 10.17 -0.85
C THR A 43 -3.33 10.19 0.61
N ALA A 44 -4.30 9.34 0.98
CA ALA A 44 -4.77 9.20 2.35
C ALA A 44 -3.66 8.72 3.29
N SER A 45 -2.88 7.70 2.91
CA SER A 45 -1.76 7.22 3.73
C SER A 45 -0.66 8.26 3.87
N ALA A 46 -0.35 9.05 2.84
CA ALA A 46 0.58 10.17 2.97
C ALA A 46 0.07 11.21 3.98
N GLY A 47 -1.20 11.62 3.84
CA GLY A 47 -1.85 12.57 4.75
C GLY A 47 -1.91 12.06 6.19
N PHE A 48 -2.31 10.80 6.39
CA PHE A 48 -2.37 10.18 7.72
C PHE A 48 -0.99 9.97 8.34
N THR A 49 0.05 9.69 7.55
CA THR A 49 1.43 9.62 8.07
C THR A 49 1.85 10.98 8.63
N LEU A 50 1.65 12.05 7.85
CA LEU A 50 2.01 13.40 8.29
C LEU A 50 1.17 13.83 9.50
N TYR A 51 -0.14 13.64 9.45
CA TYR A 51 -1.03 13.98 10.55
C TYR A 51 -0.64 13.22 11.83
N SER A 52 -0.48 11.90 11.77
CA SER A 52 -0.15 11.10 12.95
C SER A 52 1.23 11.40 13.52
N LEU A 53 2.19 11.84 12.71
CA LEU A 53 3.46 12.39 13.20
C LEU A 53 3.22 13.63 14.07
N LEU A 54 2.39 14.56 13.58
CA LEU A 54 2.08 15.80 14.30
C LEU A 54 1.34 15.55 15.63
N VAL A 55 0.49 14.53 15.70
CA VAL A 55 -0.25 14.17 16.93
C VAL A 55 0.48 13.12 17.78
N GLY A 56 1.66 12.65 17.36
CA GLY A 56 2.47 11.68 18.12
C GLY A 56 1.94 10.25 18.16
N ASN A 57 1.06 9.85 17.23
CA ASN A 57 0.50 8.50 17.16
C ASN A 57 1.38 7.57 16.32
N TRP A 58 2.39 6.96 16.96
CA TRP A 58 3.39 6.14 16.28
C TRP A 58 2.83 4.89 15.58
N VAL A 59 1.77 4.28 16.12
CA VAL A 59 1.09 3.15 15.46
C VAL A 59 0.60 3.58 14.07
N PHE A 60 -0.09 4.71 13.99
CA PHE A 60 -0.61 5.22 12.71
C PHE A 60 0.51 5.69 11.77
N VAL A 61 1.58 6.28 12.31
CA VAL A 61 2.74 6.72 11.51
C VAL A 61 3.35 5.52 10.79
N VAL A 62 3.72 4.48 11.55
CA VAL A 62 4.42 3.31 10.99
C VAL A 62 3.50 2.57 10.00
N THR A 63 2.24 2.38 10.36
CA THR A 63 1.28 1.67 9.51
C THR A 63 1.07 2.39 8.18
N ASN A 64 0.79 3.69 8.19
CA ASN A 64 0.55 4.43 6.95
C ASN A 64 1.82 4.61 6.11
N ALA A 65 2.99 4.75 6.74
CA ALA A 65 4.27 4.78 6.04
C ALA A 65 4.54 3.46 5.30
N LEU A 66 4.27 2.31 5.95
CA LEU A 66 4.41 0.99 5.32
C LEU A 66 3.40 0.78 4.19
N ILE A 67 2.15 1.23 4.36
CA ILE A 67 1.14 1.20 3.29
C ILE A 67 1.64 2.02 2.08
N LEU A 68 2.14 3.23 2.31
CA LEU A 68 2.67 4.10 1.27
C LEU A 68 3.87 3.46 0.55
N ALA A 69 4.80 2.87 1.30
CA ALA A 69 5.95 2.15 0.74
C ALA A 69 5.50 0.95 -0.12
N SER A 70 4.50 0.19 0.34
CA SER A 70 3.94 -0.94 -0.42
C SER A 70 3.30 -0.50 -1.74
N ALA A 71 2.64 0.66 -1.74
CA ALA A 71 2.06 1.25 -2.94
C ALA A 71 3.14 1.65 -3.95
N ILE A 72 4.20 2.33 -3.50
CA ILE A 72 5.33 2.71 -4.35
C ILE A 72 5.99 1.48 -4.95
N ALA A 73 6.22 0.42 -4.16
CA ALA A 73 6.78 -0.83 -4.65
C ALA A 73 5.89 -1.49 -5.73
N GLY A 74 4.57 -1.53 -5.52
CA GLY A 74 3.62 -2.06 -6.49
C GLY A 74 3.66 -1.32 -7.83
N VAL A 75 3.73 0.01 -7.80
CA VAL A 75 3.86 0.85 -9.02
C VAL A 75 5.20 0.59 -9.71
N ALA A 76 6.31 0.60 -8.96
CA ALA A 76 7.65 0.40 -9.52
C ALA A 76 7.78 -0.96 -10.23
N ILE A 77 7.22 -2.02 -9.63
CA ILE A 77 7.20 -3.36 -10.22
C ILE A 77 6.34 -3.39 -11.49
N THR A 78 5.15 -2.78 -11.45
CA THR A 78 4.25 -2.70 -12.62
C THR A 78 4.92 -1.98 -13.80
N VAL A 79 5.60 -0.87 -13.53
CA VAL A 79 6.34 -0.11 -14.54
C VAL A 79 7.50 -0.94 -15.11
N ARG A 80 8.26 -1.65 -14.26
CA ARG A 80 9.34 -2.54 -14.69
C ARG A 80 8.84 -3.68 -15.58
N GLN A 81 7.74 -4.34 -15.22
CA GLN A 81 7.16 -5.42 -16.02
C GLN A 81 6.63 -4.96 -17.37
N ARG A 82 5.98 -3.78 -17.42
CA ARG A 82 5.55 -3.17 -18.68
C ARG A 82 6.71 -2.84 -19.60
N ARG A 83 7.86 -2.42 -19.05
CA ARG A 83 9.08 -2.17 -19.83
C ARG A 83 9.79 -3.45 -20.29
N ALA A 84 9.72 -4.52 -19.49
CA ALA A 84 10.33 -5.81 -19.80
C ALA A 84 9.52 -6.66 -20.80
N ARG A 85 8.24 -6.33 -21.03
CA ARG A 85 7.43 -6.86 -22.13
C ARG A 85 7.25 -5.77 -23.19
N PRO A 86 8.23 -5.51 -24.08
CA PRO A 86 7.92 -4.83 -25.33
C PRO A 86 6.82 -5.65 -26.01
N GLN A 87 5.72 -4.99 -26.34
CA GLN A 87 4.64 -5.57 -27.12
C GLN A 87 5.27 -6.19 -28.37
N GLY A 88 5.29 -7.52 -28.42
CA GLY A 88 5.44 -8.24 -29.68
C GLY A 88 4.27 -7.79 -30.56
N THR A 89 4.65 -7.27 -31.72
CA THR A 89 3.82 -6.95 -32.89
C THR A 89 2.81 -8.04 -33.22
#